data_AF-A0A935C2M7-F1
#
_entry.id   AF-A0A935C2M7-F1
#
_cell.length_a   1.000
_cell.length_b   1.000
_cell.length_c   1.000
_cell.angle_alpha   90.00
_cell.angle_beta   90.00
_cell.angle_gamma   90.00
#
_symmetry.space_group_name_H-M   'P 1'
#
loop_
_entity.id
_entity.type
_entity.pdbx_description
1 polymer ?
#
loop_
_entity_poly.entity_id
_entity_poly.type
_entity_poly.pdbx_seq_one_letter_code
_entity_poly.pdbx_strand_id
1 'polypeptide(L)'
;EEISASLLAMAIQEMGYPAISLTGWQAGFLTSSAHSQARIRQVYPDRIRREIDQKKIVVVCGFQGLSRYDDITTLGRGGSDTSAVAIAASMHADLCQIYTDVEGVFTADPRKVPNAMKLPEISYDEMLELATLGAQVLNNRSVEMAKKYNIELEVLSSYTKAPGTIVKEKVKMEKMLISGVAKDTDVARLSITCIPDRPGMVFKLFSKLAARKINVDVILQSVGRDGTKDIAFTVAQNKGQEAKEICEKFADNVGATGVDYNDDIAKVSIVGAGMESHAGVAAKMFEALYDRQINIRMISTSEIKVSVIIDKDDADKAVSAIHEKFFPKEG
;
A
#
# COMPACT_ATOMS: atom_id res chain seq x y z
N GLU A 1 -8.93 -6.52 21.56
CA GLU A 1 -9.91 -5.42 21.35
C GLU A 1 -11.11 -5.44 22.32
N GLU A 2 -11.46 -6.58 22.94
CA GLU A 2 -12.66 -6.66 23.82
C GLU A 2 -12.58 -5.76 25.07
N ILE A 3 -11.41 -5.72 25.72
CA ILE A 3 -11.17 -4.87 26.89
C ILE A 3 -11.30 -3.39 26.50
N SER A 4 -10.64 -2.97 25.42
CA SER A 4 -10.68 -1.58 24.94
C SER A 4 -12.07 -1.14 24.52
N ALA A 5 -12.82 -2.02 23.83
CA ALA A 5 -14.20 -1.72 23.41
C ALA A 5 -15.12 -1.51 24.62
N SER A 6 -14.96 -2.33 25.66
CA SER A 6 -15.75 -2.22 26.89
C SER A 6 -15.42 -0.95 27.66
N LEU A 7 -14.14 -0.61 27.81
CA LEU A 7 -13.71 0.63 28.47
C LEU A 7 -14.17 1.88 27.71
N LEU A 8 -14.10 1.88 26.38
CA LEU A 8 -14.59 2.99 25.56
C LEU A 8 -16.11 3.16 25.69
N ALA A 9 -16.87 2.06 25.69
CA ALA A 9 -18.32 2.12 25.92
C ALA A 9 -18.66 2.70 27.30
N MET A 10 -17.93 2.32 28.35
CA MET A 10 -18.10 2.89 29.70
C MET A 10 -17.80 4.39 29.72
N ALA A 11 -16.71 4.83 29.08
CA ALA A 11 -16.37 6.25 29.02
C ALA A 11 -17.44 7.09 28.28
N ILE A 12 -17.99 6.56 27.18
CA ILE A 12 -19.08 7.22 26.43
C ILE A 12 -20.37 7.30 27.28
N GLN A 13 -20.66 6.27 28.06
CA GLN A 13 -21.78 6.27 29.01
C GLN A 13 -21.60 7.31 30.12
N GLU A 14 -20.38 7.46 30.65
CA GLU A 14 -20.05 8.48 31.65
C GLU A 14 -20.23 9.91 31.09
N MET A 15 -19.99 10.11 29.79
CA MET A 15 -20.28 11.36 29.08
C MET A 15 -21.79 11.63 28.85
N GLY A 16 -22.67 10.72 29.27
CA GLY A 16 -24.13 10.86 29.19
C GLY A 16 -24.76 10.29 27.92
N TYR A 17 -24.01 9.55 27.10
CA TYR A 17 -24.53 8.96 25.86
C TYR A 17 -24.76 7.45 26.01
N PRO A 18 -25.88 6.90 25.52
CA PRO A 18 -26.10 5.46 25.56
C PRO A 18 -25.12 4.75 24.61
N ALA A 19 -24.33 3.81 25.13
CA ALA A 19 -23.38 3.02 24.33
C ALA A 19 -23.41 1.53 24.67
N ILE A 20 -22.99 0.69 23.73
CA ILE A 20 -22.86 -0.76 23.89
C ILE A 20 -21.60 -1.26 23.17
N SER A 21 -20.84 -2.16 23.79
CA SER A 21 -19.76 -2.87 23.11
C SER A 21 -20.24 -4.19 22.51
N LEU A 22 -19.78 -4.51 21.30
CA LEU A 22 -20.05 -5.78 20.63
C LEU A 22 -18.74 -6.42 20.17
N THR A 23 -18.60 -7.72 20.37
CA THR A 23 -17.54 -8.52 19.74
C THR A 23 -17.77 -8.67 18.24
N GLY A 24 -16.77 -9.12 17.50
CA GLY A 24 -16.86 -9.27 16.04
C GLY A 24 -17.97 -10.24 15.63
N TRP A 25 -18.13 -11.36 16.33
CA TRP A 25 -19.22 -12.29 16.03
C TRP A 25 -20.59 -11.73 16.42
N GLN A 26 -20.69 -10.96 17.52
CA GLN A 26 -21.93 -10.25 17.88
C GLN A 26 -22.29 -9.17 16.85
N ALA A 27 -21.28 -8.54 16.23
CA ALA A 27 -21.43 -7.59 15.14
C ALA A 27 -21.66 -8.27 13.77
N GLY A 28 -21.71 -9.61 13.73
CA GLY A 28 -22.07 -10.38 12.54
C GLY A 28 -20.94 -10.65 11.55
N PHE A 29 -19.67 -10.54 11.96
CA PHE A 29 -18.53 -10.84 11.09
C PHE A 29 -18.39 -12.34 10.86
N LEU A 30 -18.64 -12.79 9.63
CA LEU A 30 -18.28 -14.14 9.16
C LEU A 30 -16.99 -14.12 8.35
N THR A 31 -16.11 -15.07 8.65
CA THR A 31 -14.76 -15.12 8.09
C THR A 31 -14.38 -16.50 7.55
N SER A 32 -13.27 -16.57 6.83
CA SER A 32 -12.61 -17.85 6.49
C SER A 32 -11.90 -18.47 7.69
N SER A 33 -11.71 -19.79 7.70
CA SER A 33 -11.02 -20.53 8.77
C SER A 33 -9.48 -20.39 8.79
N ALA A 34 -8.88 -19.51 7.98
CA ALA A 34 -7.44 -19.27 8.00
C ALA A 34 -7.08 -18.39 9.22
N HIS A 35 -6.81 -19.00 10.37
CA HIS A 35 -6.42 -18.28 11.59
C HIS A 35 -5.23 -17.33 11.34
N SER A 36 -5.21 -16.20 12.04
CA SER A 36 -4.22 -15.11 11.90
C SER A 36 -4.26 -14.30 10.59
N GLN A 37 -4.98 -14.74 9.55
CA GLN A 37 -5.10 -14.03 8.27
C GLN A 37 -6.48 -14.22 7.63
N ALA A 38 -7.52 -14.32 8.45
CA ALA A 38 -8.86 -14.62 7.98
C ALA A 38 -9.37 -13.52 7.04
N ARG A 39 -10.15 -13.90 6.03
CA ARG A 39 -10.83 -12.97 5.12
C ARG A 39 -12.28 -12.83 5.55
N ILE A 40 -12.77 -11.59 5.63
CA ILE A 40 -14.20 -11.31 5.81
C ILE A 40 -14.94 -11.82 4.58
N ARG A 41 -15.89 -12.73 4.80
CA ARG A 41 -16.80 -13.22 3.76
C ARG A 41 -18.04 -12.35 3.68
N GLN A 42 -18.61 -12.05 4.85
CA GLN A 42 -19.84 -11.29 4.98
C GLN A 42 -19.93 -10.68 6.37
N VAL A 43 -20.61 -9.54 6.46
CA VAL A 43 -21.01 -8.93 7.73
C VAL A 43 -22.53 -8.88 7.75
N TYR A 44 -23.14 -9.42 8.80
CA TYR A 44 -24.59 -9.36 9.05
C TYR A 44 -24.87 -8.31 10.13
N PRO A 45 -25.18 -7.06 9.74
CA PRO A 45 -25.21 -5.96 10.69
C PRO A 45 -26.54 -5.84 11.45
N ASP A 46 -27.40 -6.85 11.42
CA ASP A 46 -28.74 -6.82 12.06
C ASP A 46 -28.65 -6.43 13.55
N ARG A 47 -27.65 -6.97 14.25
CA ARG A 47 -27.41 -6.64 15.65
C ARG A 47 -27.00 -5.19 15.83
N ILE A 48 -26.13 -4.67 14.96
CA ILE A 48 -25.68 -3.27 14.97
C ILE A 48 -26.88 -2.35 14.71
N ARG A 49 -27.66 -2.63 13.66
CA ARG A 49 -28.83 -1.86 13.26
C ARG A 49 -29.85 -1.75 14.40
N ARG A 50 -30.17 -2.87 15.06
CA ARG A 50 -31.08 -2.89 16.21
C ARG A 50 -30.65 -1.98 17.37
N GLU A 51 -29.35 -1.85 17.61
CA GLU A 51 -28.82 -0.98 18.68
C GLU A 51 -28.78 0.50 18.25
N ILE A 52 -28.47 0.76 16.98
CA ILE A 52 -28.54 2.12 16.41
C ILE A 52 -30.00 2.62 16.36
N ASP A 53 -30.97 1.77 16.05
CA ASP A 53 -32.40 2.11 16.08
C ASP A 53 -32.87 2.54 17.48
N GLN A 54 -32.18 2.06 18.52
CA GLN A 54 -32.37 2.48 19.92
C GLN A 54 -31.54 3.71 20.30
N LYS A 55 -30.96 4.40 19.31
CA LYS A 55 -30.10 5.58 19.45
C LYS A 55 -28.84 5.35 20.27
N LYS A 56 -28.30 4.13 20.29
CA LYS A 56 -27.05 3.82 21.00
C LYS A 56 -25.83 3.98 20.09
N ILE A 57 -24.72 4.39 20.70
CA ILE A 57 -23.39 4.33 20.08
C ILE A 57 -22.87 2.89 20.20
N VAL A 58 -22.61 2.25 19.06
CA VAL A 58 -22.16 0.86 19.01
C VAL A 58 -20.64 0.81 18.87
N VAL A 59 -19.95 0.28 19.88
CA VAL A 59 -18.50 0.08 19.90
C VAL A 59 -18.19 -1.35 19.50
N VAL A 60 -17.78 -1.58 18.26
CA VAL A 60 -17.44 -2.93 17.79
C VAL A 60 -15.95 -3.20 18.01
N CYS A 61 -15.61 -4.34 18.61
CA CYS A 61 -14.21 -4.77 18.63
C CYS A 61 -13.84 -5.35 17.26
N GLY A 62 -13.04 -4.59 16.51
CA GLY A 62 -12.53 -4.97 15.18
C GLY A 62 -11.49 -6.08 15.23
N PHE A 63 -10.89 -6.39 14.07
CA PHE A 63 -9.84 -7.41 13.85
C PHE A 63 -10.29 -8.88 14.04
N GLN A 64 -11.46 -9.11 14.60
CA GLN A 64 -12.00 -10.44 14.88
C GLN A 64 -13.26 -10.78 14.05
N GLY A 65 -13.55 -12.07 13.95
CA GLY A 65 -14.80 -12.59 13.39
C GLY A 65 -14.98 -14.08 13.66
N LEU A 66 -16.05 -14.67 13.13
CA LEU A 66 -16.43 -16.05 13.37
C LEU A 66 -16.26 -16.90 12.10
N SER A 67 -15.60 -18.05 12.23
CA SER A 67 -15.51 -19.01 11.13
C SER A 67 -16.81 -19.82 10.99
N ARG A 68 -16.94 -20.60 9.92
CA ARG A 68 -18.08 -21.52 9.71
C ARG A 68 -18.22 -22.63 10.76
N TYR A 69 -17.21 -22.81 11.61
CA TYR A 69 -17.19 -23.81 12.69
C TYR A 69 -17.40 -23.17 14.07
N ASP A 70 -17.85 -21.91 14.10
CA ASP A 70 -18.03 -21.13 15.32
C ASP A 70 -16.73 -20.83 16.10
N ASP A 71 -15.58 -21.01 15.43
CA ASP A 71 -14.28 -20.60 15.97
C ASP A 71 -14.04 -19.09 15.79
N ILE A 72 -13.50 -18.46 16.83
CA ILE A 72 -13.01 -17.08 16.76
C ILE A 72 -11.78 -17.05 15.84
N THR A 73 -11.77 -16.07 14.94
CA THR A 73 -10.71 -15.84 13.96
C THR A 73 -10.24 -14.40 13.99
N THR A 74 -9.02 -14.18 13.51
CA THR A 74 -8.40 -12.87 13.42
C THR A 74 -8.02 -12.54 11.99
N LEU A 75 -8.16 -11.27 11.61
CA LEU A 75 -8.03 -10.79 10.23
C LEU A 75 -6.57 -10.50 9.81
N GLY A 76 -5.64 -10.50 10.77
CA GLY A 76 -4.24 -10.15 10.55
C GLY A 76 -4.01 -8.63 10.55
N ARG A 77 -2.81 -8.21 10.16
CA ARG A 77 -2.37 -6.80 10.22
C ARG A 77 -3.35 -5.86 9.51
N GLY A 78 -3.76 -4.78 10.17
CA GLY A 78 -4.78 -3.83 9.68
C GLY A 78 -6.21 -4.36 9.69
N GLY A 79 -6.46 -5.42 10.48
CA GLY A 79 -7.78 -6.01 10.60
C GLY A 79 -8.84 -5.04 11.16
N SER A 80 -8.46 -4.10 12.01
CA SER A 80 -9.38 -3.09 12.55
C SER A 80 -9.88 -2.15 11.46
N ASP A 81 -8.99 -1.58 10.63
CA ASP A 81 -9.35 -0.73 9.49
C ASP A 81 -10.27 -1.50 8.54
N THR A 82 -9.89 -2.74 8.23
CA THR A 82 -10.71 -3.62 7.36
C THR A 82 -12.09 -3.90 7.97
N SER A 83 -12.18 -4.01 9.30
CA SER A 83 -13.45 -4.21 10.01
C SER A 83 -14.34 -2.98 9.92
N ALA A 84 -13.77 -1.78 10.08
CA ALA A 84 -14.48 -0.52 9.98
C ALA A 84 -15.09 -0.35 8.58
N VAL A 85 -14.29 -0.57 7.53
CA VAL A 85 -14.76 -0.50 6.14
C VAL A 85 -15.82 -1.57 5.84
N ALA A 86 -15.67 -2.79 6.37
CA ALA A 86 -16.67 -3.84 6.17
C ALA A 86 -18.03 -3.50 6.82
N ILE A 87 -18.02 -2.91 8.02
CA ILE A 87 -19.24 -2.43 8.66
C ILE A 87 -19.84 -1.30 7.82
N ALA A 88 -19.04 -0.31 7.43
CA ALA A 88 -19.48 0.82 6.62
C ALA A 88 -20.14 0.35 5.31
N ALA A 89 -19.53 -0.61 4.61
CA ALA A 89 -20.10 -1.23 3.42
C ALA A 89 -21.43 -1.95 3.70
N SER A 90 -21.50 -2.75 4.77
CA SER A 90 -22.72 -3.51 5.11
C SER A 90 -23.87 -2.64 5.60
N MET A 91 -23.56 -1.49 6.20
CA MET A 91 -24.53 -0.55 6.75
C MET A 91 -24.89 0.57 5.77
N HIS A 92 -24.24 0.62 4.60
CA HIS A 92 -24.34 1.75 3.66
C HIS A 92 -24.04 3.09 4.33
N ALA A 93 -22.97 3.14 5.13
CA ALA A 93 -22.56 4.35 5.80
C ALA A 93 -22.09 5.40 4.78
N ASP A 94 -22.41 6.67 5.04
CA ASP A 94 -21.99 7.79 4.19
C ASP A 94 -20.47 8.04 4.25
N LEU A 95 -19.85 7.75 5.40
CA LEU A 95 -18.43 8.03 5.65
C LEU A 95 -17.82 7.01 6.60
N CYS A 96 -16.58 6.59 6.32
CA CYS A 96 -15.78 5.77 7.23
C CYS A 96 -14.52 6.52 7.66
N GLN A 97 -14.48 6.92 8.93
CA GLN A 97 -13.35 7.67 9.50
C GLN A 97 -12.34 6.73 10.17
N ILE A 98 -11.07 6.84 9.76
CA ILE A 98 -9.94 6.13 10.34
C ILE A 98 -9.12 7.11 11.17
N TYR A 99 -9.22 6.98 12.49
CA TYR A 99 -8.44 7.78 13.44
C TYR A 99 -7.10 7.13 13.72
N THR A 100 -6.03 7.89 13.52
CA THR A 100 -4.63 7.45 13.66
C THR A 100 -3.75 8.53 14.29
N ASP A 101 -2.45 8.30 14.41
CA ASP A 101 -1.48 9.24 14.97
C ASP A 101 -1.01 10.31 13.98
N VAL A 102 -1.34 10.17 12.69
CA VAL A 102 -1.05 11.15 11.63
C VAL A 102 -2.29 11.98 11.24
N GLU A 103 -2.07 13.20 10.76
CA GLU A 103 -3.16 14.11 10.37
C GLU A 103 -3.85 13.78 9.04
N GLY A 104 -3.28 12.85 8.26
CA GLY A 104 -3.73 12.49 6.93
C GLY A 104 -2.59 11.96 6.08
N VAL A 105 -2.80 11.91 4.77
CA VAL A 105 -1.82 11.51 3.78
C VAL A 105 -1.10 12.76 3.28
N PHE A 106 0.23 12.69 3.19
CA PHE A 106 1.08 13.80 2.76
C PHE A 106 1.72 13.51 1.40
N THR A 107 2.14 14.56 0.71
CA THR A 107 2.83 14.46 -0.59
C THR A 107 4.21 13.79 -0.52
N ALA A 108 4.81 13.71 0.66
CA ALA A 108 5.99 12.91 1.00
C ALA A 108 6.01 12.65 2.51
N ASP A 109 6.92 11.83 3.03
CA ASP A 109 7.08 11.64 4.48
C ASP A 109 7.49 12.97 5.16
N PRO A 110 6.62 13.59 5.99
CA PRO A 110 6.88 14.89 6.60
C PRO A 110 8.07 14.87 7.58
N ARG A 111 8.49 13.69 8.06
CA ARG A 111 9.67 13.54 8.94
C ARG A 111 10.98 13.73 8.16
N LYS A 112 10.95 13.53 6.83
CA LYS A 112 12.10 13.61 5.94
C LYS A 112 12.05 14.83 5.03
N VAL A 113 10.85 15.22 4.61
CA VAL A 113 10.61 16.39 3.76
C VAL A 113 9.79 17.40 4.55
N PRO A 114 10.41 18.44 5.14
CA PRO A 114 9.70 19.41 5.99
C PRO A 114 8.59 20.19 5.29
N ASN A 115 8.65 20.28 3.96
CA ASN A 115 7.68 20.99 3.14
C ASN A 115 6.57 20.06 2.61
N ALA A 116 6.48 18.83 3.09
CA ALA A 116 5.43 17.92 2.70
C ALA A 116 4.06 18.52 3.03
N MET A 117 3.18 18.53 2.03
CA MET A 117 1.85 19.13 2.13
C MET A 117 0.83 18.03 2.39
N LYS A 118 -0.13 18.29 3.28
CA LYS A 118 -1.25 17.37 3.50
C LYS A 118 -2.18 17.40 2.29
N LEU A 119 -2.56 16.23 1.80
CA LEU A 119 -3.52 16.07 0.71
C LEU A 119 -4.94 16.23 1.27
N PRO A 120 -5.79 17.08 0.69
CA PRO A 120 -7.19 17.14 1.10
C PRO A 120 -7.97 15.92 0.60
N GLU A 121 -7.63 15.43 -0.59
CA GLU A 121 -8.30 14.31 -1.27
C GLU A 121 -7.27 13.47 -2.03
N ILE A 122 -7.49 12.16 -2.12
CA ILE A 122 -6.67 11.22 -2.92
C ILE A 122 -7.56 10.11 -3.47
N SER A 123 -7.23 9.58 -4.66
CA SER A 123 -8.01 8.47 -5.21
C SER A 123 -7.67 7.14 -4.52
N TYR A 124 -8.55 6.14 -4.58
CA TYR A 124 -8.22 4.81 -4.06
C TYR A 124 -6.95 4.22 -4.70
N ASP A 125 -6.79 4.40 -6.01
CA ASP A 125 -5.65 3.85 -6.74
C ASP A 125 -4.33 4.53 -6.37
N GLU A 126 -4.33 5.86 -6.27
CA GLU A 126 -3.14 6.59 -5.80
C GLU A 126 -2.79 6.23 -4.35
N MET A 127 -3.78 6.05 -3.49
CA MET A 127 -3.55 5.63 -2.10
C MET A 127 -2.98 4.21 -2.03
N LEU A 128 -3.51 3.28 -2.82
CA LEU A 128 -2.98 1.91 -2.89
C LEU A 128 -1.52 1.91 -3.36
N GLU A 129 -1.21 2.66 -4.40
CA GLU A 129 0.16 2.80 -4.90
C GLU A 129 1.09 3.40 -3.82
N LEU A 130 0.71 4.53 -3.21
CA LEU A 130 1.52 5.12 -2.12
C LEU A 130 1.72 4.17 -0.94
N ALA A 131 0.67 3.43 -0.54
CA ALA A 131 0.75 2.49 0.57
C ALA A 131 1.69 1.31 0.27
N THR A 132 1.70 0.80 -0.97
CA THR A 132 2.68 -0.23 -1.40
C THR A 132 4.12 0.28 -1.43
N LEU A 133 4.31 1.59 -1.57
CA LEU A 133 5.62 2.24 -1.66
C LEU A 133 6.14 2.73 -0.29
N GLY A 134 5.51 2.33 0.81
CA GLY A 134 5.98 2.64 2.16
C GLY A 134 5.25 3.79 2.86
N ALA A 135 4.21 4.39 2.25
CA ALA A 135 3.33 5.31 2.96
C ALA A 135 2.40 4.52 3.91
N GLN A 136 2.90 4.17 5.10
CA GLN A 136 2.22 3.29 6.08
C GLN A 136 1.03 3.93 6.82
N VAL A 137 0.27 4.80 6.17
CA VAL A 137 -0.85 5.53 6.79
C VAL A 137 -2.13 4.70 6.86
N LEU A 138 -2.41 3.91 5.81
CA LEU A 138 -3.58 3.03 5.72
C LEU A 138 -3.17 1.62 5.35
N ASN A 139 -3.93 0.63 5.82
CA ASN A 139 -3.77 -0.73 5.38
C ASN A 139 -4.32 -0.95 3.95
N ASN A 140 -3.54 -1.56 3.06
CA ASN A 140 -3.99 -1.81 1.67
C ASN A 140 -5.33 -2.56 1.59
N ARG A 141 -5.59 -3.51 2.50
CA ARG A 141 -6.83 -4.30 2.47
C ARG A 141 -8.06 -3.47 2.79
N SER A 142 -7.94 -2.45 3.64
CA SER A 142 -9.07 -1.56 3.94
C SER A 142 -9.36 -0.64 2.76
N VAL A 143 -8.32 -0.13 2.08
CA VAL A 143 -8.47 0.70 0.87
C VAL A 143 -9.02 -0.11 -0.31
N GLU A 144 -8.55 -1.35 -0.53
CA GLU A 144 -9.11 -2.26 -1.55
C GLU A 144 -10.59 -2.54 -1.31
N MET A 145 -10.97 -2.76 -0.05
CA MET A 145 -12.36 -3.01 0.33
C MET A 145 -13.22 -1.76 0.12
N ALA A 146 -12.69 -0.59 0.48
CA ALA A 146 -13.35 0.70 0.28
C ALA A 146 -13.60 0.97 -1.20
N LYS A 147 -12.59 0.74 -2.05
CA LYS A 147 -12.72 0.81 -3.52
C LYS A 147 -13.82 -0.12 -4.01
N LYS A 148 -13.81 -1.39 -3.59
CA LYS A 148 -14.76 -2.41 -4.05
C LYS A 148 -16.22 -2.04 -3.75
N TYR A 149 -16.47 -1.46 -2.57
CA TYR A 149 -17.82 -1.08 -2.13
C TYR A 149 -18.13 0.41 -2.30
N ASN A 150 -17.21 1.16 -2.92
CA ASN A 150 -17.28 2.61 -3.11
C ASN A 150 -17.60 3.38 -1.81
N ILE A 151 -16.87 3.08 -0.74
CA ILE A 151 -17.01 3.72 0.58
C ILE A 151 -15.94 4.80 0.74
N GLU A 152 -16.37 6.06 0.89
CA GLU A 152 -15.46 7.16 1.16
C GLU A 152 -14.78 6.97 2.52
N LEU A 153 -13.44 7.00 2.53
CA LEU A 153 -12.65 6.96 3.75
C LEU A 153 -12.16 8.35 4.09
N GLU A 154 -12.01 8.66 5.37
CA GLU A 154 -11.31 9.86 5.82
C GLU A 154 -10.26 9.47 6.86
N VAL A 155 -9.01 9.85 6.61
CA VAL A 155 -7.89 9.61 7.53
C VAL A 155 -7.67 10.83 8.39
N LEU A 156 -7.79 10.67 9.71
CA LEU A 156 -7.77 11.76 10.68
C LEU A 156 -6.78 11.48 11.81
N SER A 157 -6.28 12.54 12.43
CA SER A 157 -5.54 12.40 13.69
C SER A 157 -6.52 12.23 14.86
N SER A 158 -6.20 11.32 15.79
CA SER A 158 -6.87 11.26 17.10
C SER A 158 -6.47 12.39 18.04
N TYR A 159 -5.39 13.11 17.74
CA TYR A 159 -4.82 14.16 18.61
C TYR A 159 -5.29 15.57 18.24
N THR A 160 -5.64 15.81 16.97
CA THR A 160 -6.02 17.14 16.48
C THR A 160 -7.43 17.12 15.89
N LYS A 161 -8.17 18.22 16.06
CA LYS A 161 -9.49 18.42 15.44
C LYS A 161 -9.35 19.12 14.09
N ALA A 162 -8.49 18.59 13.23
CA ALA A 162 -8.24 19.11 11.89
C ALA A 162 -8.90 18.21 10.83
N PRO A 163 -9.39 18.75 9.70
CA PRO A 163 -9.82 17.94 8.58
C PRO A 163 -8.71 17.01 8.09
N GLY A 164 -9.10 15.80 7.73
CA GLY A 164 -8.20 14.73 7.32
C GLY A 164 -7.88 14.75 5.83
N THR A 165 -7.50 13.57 5.33
CA THR A 165 -7.47 13.29 3.89
C THR A 165 -8.62 12.38 3.51
N ILE A 166 -9.42 12.78 2.53
CA ILE A 166 -10.52 11.97 2.00
C ILE A 166 -10.00 11.04 0.89
N VAL A 167 -10.22 9.74 1.03
CA VAL A 167 -9.92 8.73 0.01
C VAL A 167 -11.21 8.33 -0.69
N LYS A 168 -11.30 8.55 -2.01
CA LYS A 168 -12.53 8.31 -2.81
C LYS A 168 -12.21 7.92 -4.26
N GLU A 169 -13.22 7.56 -5.05
CA GLU A 169 -13.00 7.14 -6.44
C GLU A 169 -12.58 8.31 -7.34
N LYS A 170 -13.30 9.43 -7.26
CA LYS A 170 -13.09 10.60 -8.12
C LYS A 170 -12.59 11.79 -7.31
N VAL A 171 -11.38 12.23 -7.63
CA VAL A 171 -10.77 13.44 -7.09
C VAL A 171 -10.89 14.57 -8.12
N LYS A 172 -10.97 15.82 -7.67
CA LYS A 172 -10.88 16.97 -8.57
C LYS A 172 -9.47 17.03 -9.18
N MET A 173 -9.33 16.59 -10.43
CA MET A 173 -8.04 16.44 -11.13
C MET A 173 -7.34 17.76 -11.48
N GLU A 174 -8.00 18.91 -11.38
CA GLU A 174 -7.61 20.13 -12.08
C GLU A 174 -6.28 20.80 -11.63
N LYS A 175 -5.54 20.29 -10.64
CA LYS A 175 -4.35 21.01 -10.12
C LYS A 175 -3.06 20.22 -9.86
N MET A 176 -3.09 18.91 -9.60
CA MET A 176 -1.88 18.19 -9.19
C MET A 176 -1.42 17.18 -10.25
N LEU A 177 -0.20 17.37 -10.77
CA LEU A 177 0.44 16.44 -11.72
C LEU A 177 0.77 15.10 -11.05
N ILE A 178 1.23 15.16 -9.79
CA ILE A 178 1.47 14.01 -8.93
C ILE A 178 0.84 14.27 -7.57
N SER A 179 0.38 13.20 -6.94
CA SER A 179 -0.22 13.20 -5.60
C SER A 179 0.84 12.97 -4.52
N GLY A 180 1.93 12.26 -4.83
CA GLY A 180 3.02 12.14 -3.86
C GLY A 180 4.27 11.46 -4.38
N VAL A 181 5.30 11.50 -3.54
CA VAL A 181 6.60 10.87 -3.72
C VAL A 181 6.83 9.91 -2.56
N ALA A 182 7.13 8.65 -2.87
CA ALA A 182 7.39 7.62 -1.88
C ALA A 182 8.69 6.88 -2.20
N LYS A 183 9.28 6.28 -1.17
CA LYS A 183 10.49 5.47 -1.31
C LYS A 183 10.41 4.18 -0.52
N ASP A 184 11.06 3.17 -1.06
CA ASP A 184 11.22 1.86 -0.45
C ASP A 184 12.70 1.48 -0.47
N THR A 185 13.27 1.29 0.72
CA THR A 185 14.68 0.91 0.92
C THR A 185 14.84 -0.57 1.28
N ASP A 186 13.74 -1.31 1.39
CA ASP A 186 13.69 -2.72 1.77
C ASP A 186 13.54 -3.60 0.52
N VAL A 187 14.29 -3.26 -0.52
CA VAL A 187 14.23 -3.88 -1.84
C VAL A 187 15.61 -4.39 -2.27
N ALA A 188 15.65 -5.55 -2.91
CA ALA A 188 16.83 -6.08 -3.58
C ALA A 188 16.54 -6.30 -5.06
N ARG A 189 17.53 -6.04 -5.92
CA ARG A 189 17.48 -6.28 -7.35
C ARG A 189 18.27 -7.54 -7.68
N LEU A 190 17.68 -8.38 -8.51
CA LEU A 190 18.34 -9.47 -9.19
C LEU A 190 18.33 -9.22 -10.68
N SER A 191 19.41 -9.59 -11.37
CA SER A 191 19.49 -9.58 -12.82
C SER A 191 20.14 -10.86 -13.30
N ILE A 192 19.50 -11.54 -14.25
CA ILE A 192 20.03 -12.74 -14.89
C ILE A 192 20.31 -12.37 -16.34
N THR A 193 21.56 -12.57 -16.78
CA THR A 193 22.01 -12.20 -18.11
C THR A 193 22.06 -13.39 -19.07
N CYS A 194 21.81 -13.14 -20.34
CA CYS A 194 21.88 -14.13 -21.42
C CYS A 194 20.98 -15.37 -21.21
N ILE A 195 19.75 -15.18 -20.76
CA ILE A 195 18.75 -16.27 -20.72
C ILE A 195 18.35 -16.62 -22.17
N PRO A 196 18.35 -17.90 -22.58
CA PRO A 196 17.86 -18.31 -23.89
C PRO A 196 16.46 -17.76 -24.20
N ASP A 197 16.29 -17.10 -25.34
CA ASP A 197 15.02 -16.50 -25.76
C ASP A 197 14.10 -17.55 -26.40
N ARG A 198 13.51 -18.39 -25.55
CA ARG A 198 12.53 -19.40 -25.96
C ARG A 198 11.35 -19.46 -25.01
N PRO A 199 10.17 -19.89 -25.48
CA PRO A 199 8.97 -19.99 -24.64
C PRO A 199 9.21 -20.80 -23.36
N GLY A 200 8.65 -20.30 -22.25
CA GLY A 200 8.65 -20.98 -20.96
C GLY A 200 9.84 -20.69 -20.03
N MET A 201 10.84 -19.93 -20.47
CA MET A 201 12.02 -19.62 -19.63
C MET A 201 11.65 -18.71 -18.46
N VAL A 202 10.94 -17.62 -18.75
CA VAL A 202 10.36 -16.69 -17.76
C VAL A 202 9.46 -17.44 -16.78
N PHE A 203 8.56 -18.28 -17.30
CA PHE A 203 7.66 -19.12 -16.48
C PHE A 203 8.42 -20.03 -15.52
N LYS A 204 9.47 -20.72 -15.99
CA LYS A 204 10.29 -21.61 -15.16
C LYS A 204 10.98 -20.86 -14.03
N LEU A 205 11.53 -19.68 -14.30
CA LEU A 205 12.16 -18.83 -13.29
C LEU A 205 11.15 -18.41 -12.22
N PHE A 206 10.07 -17.75 -12.62
CA PHE A 206 9.09 -17.22 -11.67
C PHE A 206 8.28 -18.31 -10.96
N SER A 207 8.09 -19.49 -11.57
CA SER A 207 7.49 -20.64 -10.89
C SER A 207 8.36 -21.15 -9.73
N LYS A 208 9.70 -21.14 -9.89
CA LYS A 208 10.62 -21.53 -8.80
C LYS A 208 10.59 -20.52 -7.65
N LEU A 209 10.53 -19.22 -7.96
CA LEU A 209 10.39 -18.16 -6.96
C LEU A 209 9.03 -18.26 -6.24
N ALA A 210 7.94 -18.46 -6.99
CA ALA A 210 6.59 -18.62 -6.44
C ALA A 210 6.44 -19.86 -5.54
N ALA A 211 7.09 -20.98 -5.89
CA ALA A 211 7.13 -22.19 -5.06
C ALA A 211 7.76 -21.95 -3.67
N ARG A 212 8.59 -20.91 -3.55
CA ARG A 212 9.21 -20.45 -2.30
C ARG A 212 8.47 -19.27 -1.66
N LYS A 213 7.31 -18.89 -2.19
CA LYS A 213 6.50 -17.74 -1.75
C LYS A 213 7.28 -16.43 -1.77
N ILE A 214 8.14 -16.26 -2.77
CA ILE A 214 8.86 -15.01 -3.00
C ILE A 214 8.02 -14.15 -3.93
N ASN A 215 7.54 -13.02 -3.42
CA ASN A 215 6.82 -12.03 -4.22
C ASN A 215 7.81 -11.17 -5.00
N VAL A 216 7.51 -10.97 -6.28
CA VAL A 216 8.28 -10.13 -7.20
C VAL A 216 7.46 -8.87 -7.47
N ASP A 217 8.13 -7.73 -7.50
CA ASP A 217 7.50 -6.42 -7.71
C ASP A 217 7.71 -5.91 -9.14
N VAL A 218 8.90 -5.38 -9.45
CA VAL A 218 9.24 -4.92 -10.81
C VAL A 218 9.83 -6.08 -11.61
N ILE A 219 9.39 -6.24 -12.86
CA ILE A 219 9.98 -7.17 -13.82
C ILE A 219 10.34 -6.39 -15.08
N LEU A 220 11.62 -6.38 -15.44
CA LEU A 220 12.13 -5.82 -16.69
C LEU A 220 12.81 -6.90 -17.50
N GLN A 221 12.50 -6.92 -18.80
CA GLN A 221 13.16 -7.80 -19.75
C GLN A 221 13.77 -6.95 -20.85
N SER A 222 15.04 -7.19 -21.15
CA SER A 222 15.72 -6.48 -22.24
C SER A 222 15.18 -6.89 -23.61
N VAL A 223 15.40 -6.01 -24.60
CA VAL A 223 15.26 -6.37 -26.00
C VAL A 223 16.43 -7.31 -26.32
N GLY A 224 16.12 -8.57 -26.64
CA GLY A 224 17.11 -9.65 -26.72
C GLY A 224 18.23 -9.40 -27.73
N ARG A 225 19.36 -10.04 -27.51
CA ARG A 225 20.54 -10.05 -28.40
C ARG A 225 21.05 -11.49 -28.54
N ASP A 226 21.46 -11.87 -29.74
CA ASP A 226 22.08 -13.17 -30.01
C ASP A 226 21.26 -14.38 -29.55
N GLY A 227 19.93 -14.30 -29.67
CA GLY A 227 19.01 -15.36 -29.23
C GLY A 227 18.87 -15.48 -27.70
N THR A 228 19.31 -14.46 -26.95
CA THR A 228 19.21 -14.39 -25.49
C THR A 228 18.57 -13.08 -25.01
N LYS A 229 18.08 -13.07 -23.77
CA LYS A 229 17.48 -11.92 -23.10
C LYS A 229 17.98 -11.81 -21.68
N ASP A 230 18.02 -10.59 -21.17
CA ASP A 230 18.29 -10.33 -19.76
C ASP A 230 16.98 -10.09 -19.04
N ILE A 231 16.87 -10.60 -17.82
CA ILE A 231 15.72 -10.36 -16.95
C ILE A 231 16.24 -9.77 -15.65
N ALA A 232 15.75 -8.58 -15.31
CA ALA A 232 15.97 -7.96 -14.03
C ALA A 232 14.65 -7.83 -13.28
N PHE A 233 14.67 -8.08 -11.98
CA PHE A 233 13.48 -7.97 -11.15
C PHE A 233 13.83 -7.58 -9.72
N THR A 234 12.83 -7.11 -8.98
CA THR A 234 12.98 -6.74 -7.57
C THR A 234 12.18 -7.66 -6.65
N VAL A 235 12.73 -7.88 -5.46
CA VAL A 235 12.12 -8.63 -4.36
C VAL A 235 12.33 -7.88 -3.05
N ALA A 236 11.57 -8.23 -2.01
CA ALA A 236 11.84 -7.73 -0.66
C ALA A 236 13.28 -8.11 -0.22
N GLN A 237 13.99 -7.18 0.43
CA GLN A 237 15.39 -7.36 0.81
C GLN A 237 15.62 -8.63 1.64
N ASN A 238 14.71 -8.94 2.57
CA ASN A 238 14.77 -10.15 3.41
C ASN A 238 14.62 -11.47 2.64
N LYS A 239 14.15 -11.43 1.38
CA LYS A 239 14.06 -12.57 0.46
C LYS A 239 15.14 -12.56 -0.62
N GLY A 240 15.98 -11.52 -0.66
CA GLY A 240 17.00 -11.32 -1.69
C GLY A 240 17.98 -12.49 -1.81
N GLN A 241 18.54 -12.95 -0.69
CA GLN A 241 19.51 -14.04 -0.69
C GLN A 241 18.90 -15.38 -1.13
N GLU A 242 17.68 -15.69 -0.68
CA GLU A 242 16.95 -16.89 -1.10
C GLU A 242 16.62 -16.84 -2.61
N ALA A 243 16.21 -15.67 -3.11
CA ALA A 243 15.97 -15.46 -4.54
C ALA A 243 17.25 -15.62 -5.37
N LYS A 244 18.39 -15.14 -4.86
CA LYS A 244 19.70 -15.24 -5.52
C LYS A 244 20.09 -16.70 -5.76
N GLU A 245 20.00 -17.53 -4.73
CA GLU A 245 20.33 -18.96 -4.86
C GLU A 245 19.44 -19.69 -5.87
N ILE A 246 18.16 -19.31 -5.97
CA ILE A 246 17.23 -19.86 -6.96
C ILE A 246 17.63 -19.42 -8.37
N CYS A 247 18.03 -18.16 -8.53
CA CYS A 247 18.46 -17.60 -9.81
C CYS A 247 19.77 -18.22 -10.27
N GLU A 248 20.76 -18.41 -9.40
CA GLU A 248 22.04 -19.04 -9.72
C GLU A 248 21.81 -20.47 -10.23
N LYS A 249 21.03 -21.27 -9.46
CA LYS A 249 20.64 -22.62 -9.90
C LYS A 249 19.86 -22.60 -11.20
N PHE A 250 19.01 -21.60 -11.43
CA PHE A 250 18.29 -21.47 -12.70
C PHE A 250 19.24 -21.17 -13.85
N ALA A 251 20.17 -20.23 -13.66
CA ALA A 251 21.15 -19.81 -14.65
C ALA A 251 22.03 -20.99 -15.10
N ASP A 252 22.54 -21.78 -14.15
CA ASP A 252 23.34 -22.98 -14.42
C ASP A 252 22.58 -24.00 -15.29
N ASN A 253 21.29 -24.20 -15.00
CA ASN A 253 20.45 -25.16 -15.72
C ASN A 253 20.13 -24.75 -17.16
N VAL A 254 20.22 -23.46 -17.47
CA VAL A 254 19.78 -22.91 -18.76
C VAL A 254 20.91 -22.35 -19.60
N GLY A 255 22.15 -22.37 -19.08
CA GLY A 255 23.32 -21.82 -19.74
C GLY A 255 23.32 -20.28 -19.79
N ALA A 256 22.71 -19.63 -18.81
CA ALA A 256 22.80 -18.18 -18.66
C ALA A 256 24.17 -17.78 -18.09
N THR A 257 24.65 -16.57 -18.41
CA THR A 257 26.05 -16.18 -18.19
C THR A 257 26.31 -15.67 -16.77
N GLY A 258 25.30 -15.14 -16.07
CA GLY A 258 25.49 -14.66 -14.72
C GLY A 258 24.22 -14.21 -14.02
N VAL A 259 24.31 -14.16 -12.68
CA VAL A 259 23.30 -13.58 -11.79
C VAL A 259 23.97 -12.47 -11.01
N ASP A 260 23.46 -11.26 -11.19
CA ASP A 260 23.86 -10.07 -10.46
C ASP A 260 22.82 -9.78 -9.37
N TYR A 261 23.31 -9.51 -8.15
CA TYR A 261 22.50 -9.26 -6.96
C TYR A 261 22.96 -7.99 -6.29
N ASN A 262 22.03 -7.09 -5.99
CA ASN A 262 22.30 -5.87 -5.25
C ASN A 262 21.13 -5.55 -4.32
N ASP A 263 21.39 -5.49 -3.01
CA ASP A 263 20.46 -5.09 -1.95
C ASP A 263 20.79 -3.74 -1.30
N ASP A 264 21.77 -3.04 -1.85
CA ASP A 264 22.13 -1.66 -1.50
C ASP A 264 21.54 -0.67 -2.50
N ILE A 265 20.21 -0.79 -2.67
CA ILE A 265 19.43 0.05 -3.58
C ILE A 265 18.18 0.59 -2.89
N ALA A 266 17.61 1.64 -3.48
CA ALA A 266 16.31 2.15 -3.13
C ALA A 266 15.42 2.30 -4.36
N LYS A 267 14.12 2.09 -4.18
CA LYS A 267 13.09 2.39 -5.16
C LYS A 267 12.42 3.70 -4.79
N VAL A 268 12.52 4.70 -5.65
CA VAL A 268 11.84 6.00 -5.46
C VAL A 268 10.78 6.14 -6.53
N SER A 269 9.56 6.49 -6.13
CA SER A 269 8.42 6.53 -7.04
C SER A 269 7.61 7.81 -6.87
N ILE A 270 7.14 8.33 -7.99
CA ILE A 270 6.07 9.34 -8.03
C ILE A 270 4.76 8.65 -8.37
N VAL A 271 3.68 9.10 -7.74
CA VAL A 271 2.32 8.58 -7.95
C VAL A 271 1.39 9.74 -8.25
N GLY A 272 0.56 9.63 -9.29
CA GLY A 272 -0.54 10.55 -9.54
C GLY A 272 -1.32 10.24 -10.81
N ALA A 273 -2.64 10.45 -10.75
CA ALA A 273 -3.53 10.27 -11.90
C ALA A 273 -3.27 11.29 -13.04
N GLY A 274 -2.63 12.43 -12.74
CA GLY A 274 -2.24 13.43 -13.72
C GLY A 274 -1.20 12.95 -14.73
N MET A 275 -0.53 11.82 -14.48
CA MET A 275 0.54 11.26 -15.32
C MET A 275 0.05 10.79 -16.69
N GLU A 276 -1.17 10.26 -16.78
CA GLU A 276 -1.75 9.78 -18.04
C GLU A 276 -2.07 10.95 -18.99
N SER A 277 -2.52 12.08 -18.42
CA SER A 277 -3.04 13.23 -19.17
C SER A 277 -2.01 14.33 -19.44
N HIS A 278 -0.84 14.29 -18.77
CA HIS A 278 0.18 15.34 -18.87
C HIS A 278 1.54 14.78 -19.31
N ALA A 279 1.95 15.12 -20.53
CA ALA A 279 3.30 14.85 -21.00
C ALA A 279 4.34 15.61 -20.16
N GLY A 280 5.51 14.99 -19.94
CA GLY A 280 6.66 15.63 -19.29
C GLY A 280 6.81 15.36 -17.78
N VAL A 281 5.88 14.65 -17.13
CA VAL A 281 6.00 14.28 -15.72
C VAL A 281 7.26 13.44 -15.46
N ALA A 282 7.50 12.39 -16.26
CA ALA A 282 8.71 11.58 -16.14
C ALA A 282 10.00 12.40 -16.41
N ALA A 283 9.98 13.28 -17.42
CA ALA A 283 11.11 14.14 -17.73
C ALA A 283 11.48 15.06 -16.55
N LYS A 284 10.48 15.66 -15.90
CA LYS A 284 10.65 16.51 -14.72
C LYS A 284 11.21 15.75 -13.52
N MET A 285 10.83 14.48 -13.34
CA MET A 285 11.42 13.60 -12.32
C MET A 285 12.89 13.31 -12.62
N PHE A 286 13.23 12.97 -13.86
CA PHE A 286 14.62 12.69 -14.25
C PHE A 286 15.50 13.93 -14.16
N GLU A 287 14.97 15.09 -14.52
CA GLU A 287 15.63 16.38 -14.33
C GLU A 287 15.95 16.63 -12.84
N ALA A 288 14.98 16.41 -11.94
CA ALA A 288 15.19 16.58 -10.50
C ALA A 288 16.29 15.66 -9.94
N LEU A 289 16.41 14.44 -10.46
CA LEU A 289 17.47 13.50 -10.08
C LEU A 289 18.82 13.91 -10.67
N TYR A 290 18.83 14.35 -11.93
CA TYR A 290 20.01 14.84 -12.63
C TYR A 290 20.60 16.08 -11.95
N ASP A 291 19.77 17.05 -11.54
CA ASP A 291 20.18 18.27 -10.82
C ASP A 291 20.93 17.94 -9.51
N ARG A 292 20.70 16.75 -8.96
CA ARG A 292 21.35 16.24 -7.75
C ARG A 292 22.43 15.19 -8.03
N GLN A 293 22.79 14.96 -9.29
CA GLN A 293 23.77 13.96 -9.73
C GLN A 293 23.45 12.54 -9.27
N ILE A 294 22.16 12.19 -9.18
CA ILE A 294 21.71 10.85 -8.77
C ILE A 294 21.59 9.97 -10.02
N ASN A 295 22.33 8.87 -10.04
CA ASN A 295 22.32 7.95 -11.17
C ASN A 295 21.11 7.01 -11.13
N ILE A 296 20.39 6.91 -12.25
CA ILE A 296 19.24 6.01 -12.40
C ILE A 296 19.72 4.67 -12.92
N ARG A 297 19.50 3.59 -12.17
CA ARG A 297 19.88 2.23 -12.56
C ARG A 297 18.79 1.50 -13.33
N MET A 298 17.54 1.81 -13.00
CA MET A 298 16.37 1.16 -13.57
C MET A 298 15.19 2.12 -13.56
N ILE A 299 14.34 2.02 -14.58
CA ILE A 299 13.09 2.77 -14.68
C ILE A 299 11.95 1.77 -14.89
N SER A 300 10.86 1.94 -14.17
CA SER A 300 9.60 1.20 -14.35
C SER A 300 8.44 2.20 -14.32
N THR A 301 7.39 1.93 -15.09
CA THR A 301 6.22 2.80 -15.19
C THR A 301 4.92 2.00 -15.22
N SER A 302 3.86 2.61 -14.72
CA SER A 302 2.46 2.21 -14.88
C SER A 302 1.64 3.45 -15.31
N GLU A 303 0.33 3.34 -15.37
CA GLU A 303 -0.57 4.43 -15.77
C GLU A 303 -0.47 5.65 -14.84
N ILE A 304 -0.31 5.42 -13.53
CA ILE A 304 -0.31 6.48 -12.50
C ILE A 304 0.96 6.52 -11.64
N LYS A 305 2.02 5.81 -12.04
CA LYS A 305 3.26 5.73 -11.25
C LYS A 305 4.48 5.59 -12.15
N VAL A 306 5.55 6.31 -11.82
CA VAL A 306 6.91 6.08 -12.35
C VAL A 306 7.82 5.80 -11.16
N SER A 307 8.57 4.71 -11.27
CA SER A 307 9.53 4.25 -10.27
C SER A 307 10.94 4.23 -10.87
N VAL A 308 11.91 4.68 -10.09
CA VAL A 308 13.33 4.53 -10.40
C VAL A 308 14.01 3.71 -9.33
N ILE A 309 15.01 2.92 -9.73
CA ILE A 309 15.95 2.30 -8.80
C ILE A 309 17.24 3.10 -8.82
N ILE A 310 17.71 3.47 -7.62
CA ILE A 310 18.91 4.26 -7.38
C ILE A 310 19.73 3.62 -6.25
N ASP A 311 20.90 4.18 -5.97
CA ASP A 311 21.69 3.81 -4.79
C ASP A 311 20.96 4.16 -3.49
N LYS A 312 21.07 3.30 -2.47
CA LYS A 312 20.30 3.44 -1.22
C LYS A 312 20.63 4.73 -0.48
N ASP A 313 21.88 5.15 -0.52
CA ASP A 313 22.36 6.39 0.10
C ASP A 313 21.74 7.66 -0.49
N ASP A 314 21.32 7.61 -1.76
CA ASP A 314 20.69 8.74 -2.45
C ASP A 314 19.17 8.83 -2.20
N ALA A 315 18.57 7.88 -1.48
CA ALA A 315 17.11 7.77 -1.36
C ALA A 315 16.43 9.00 -0.75
N ASP A 316 16.94 9.52 0.37
CA ASP A 316 16.38 10.73 1.00
C ASP A 316 16.60 11.98 0.13
N LYS A 317 17.76 12.06 -0.54
CA LYS A 317 18.12 13.15 -1.46
C LYS A 317 17.21 13.17 -2.68
N ALA A 318 16.94 12.01 -3.27
CA ALA A 318 16.06 11.83 -4.41
C ALA A 318 14.62 12.25 -4.09
N VAL A 319 14.07 11.76 -2.97
CA VAL A 319 12.71 12.13 -2.54
C VAL A 319 12.60 13.65 -2.36
N SER A 320 13.56 14.26 -1.69
CA SER A 320 13.57 15.71 -1.45
C SER A 320 13.64 16.51 -2.75
N ALA A 321 14.49 16.11 -3.68
CA ALA A 321 14.68 16.79 -4.96
C ALA A 321 13.47 16.69 -5.88
N ILE A 322 12.88 15.49 -5.97
CA ILE A 322 11.65 15.29 -6.73
C ILE A 322 10.53 16.11 -6.08
N HIS A 323 10.37 16.05 -4.76
CA HIS A 323 9.34 16.79 -4.05
C HIS A 323 9.46 18.30 -4.30
N GLU A 324 10.66 18.88 -4.18
CA GLU A 324 10.93 20.30 -4.44
C GLU A 324 10.55 20.72 -5.87
N LYS A 325 10.81 19.88 -6.87
CA LYS A 325 10.47 20.18 -8.27
C LYS A 325 8.97 20.17 -8.52
N PHE A 326 8.23 19.26 -7.89
CA PHE A 326 6.78 19.07 -8.11
C PHE A 326 5.90 19.89 -7.19
N PHE A 327 6.36 20.16 -5.97
CA PHE A 327 5.69 20.93 -4.93
C PHE A 327 6.58 22.11 -4.50
N PRO A 328 6.87 23.06 -5.42
CA PRO A 328 7.67 24.21 -5.07
C PRO A 328 6.98 25.01 -3.97
N LYS A 329 7.76 25.57 -3.04
CA LYS A 329 7.24 26.55 -2.08
C LYS A 329 6.64 27.71 -2.86
N GLU A 330 5.36 27.99 -2.65
CA GLU A 330 4.84 29.33 -2.94
C GLU A 330 5.61 30.30 -2.03
N GLY A 331 6.31 31.25 -2.65
CA GLY A 331 7.06 32.30 -1.96
C GLY A 331 6.15 33.39 -1.43
#